data_AF-A0A560J9S9-F1
#
_entry.id   AF-A0A560J9S9-F1
#
_cell.length_a   1.000
_cell.length_b   1.000
_cell.length_c   1.000
_cell.angle_alpha   90.00
_cell.angle_beta   90.00
_cell.angle_gamma   90.00
#
_symmetry.space_group_name_H-M   'P 1'
#
loop_
_entity.id
_entity.type
_entity.pdbx_description
1 polymer ?
#
loop_
_entity_poly.entity_id
_entity_poly.type
_entity_poly.pdbx_seq_one_letter_code
_entity_poly.pdbx_strand_id
1 'polypeptide(L)' 'MDQFYDRVQVPDAVVSVAFDKAWGFVEKDPLLAHNLKTVLHSRLRSYLECLIRNGERNTLNLANEAIRNLRAELASSRRQ' A
#
# COMPACT_ATOMS: atom_id res chain seq x y z
N MET A 1 -26.95 -2.96 24.39
CA MET A 1 -25.55 -2.53 24.18
C MET A 1 -25.24 -2.69 22.71
N ASP A 2 -24.85 -1.58 22.11
CA ASP A 2 -24.88 -1.28 20.70
C ASP A 2 -23.94 -2.11 19.81
N GLN A 3 -24.49 -2.64 18.71
CA GLN A 3 -23.78 -3.35 17.64
C GLN A 3 -23.16 -2.36 16.63
N PHE A 4 -22.24 -1.49 17.08
CA PHE A 4 -21.58 -0.49 16.22
C PHE A 4 -20.12 -0.79 15.87
N TYR A 5 -19.70 -2.05 15.80
CA TYR A 5 -18.32 -2.42 15.42
C TYR A 5 -18.13 -2.87 13.97
N ASP A 6 -19.19 -2.90 13.14
CA ASP A 6 -19.11 -3.58 11.84
C ASP A 6 -18.58 -2.71 10.67
N ARG A 7 -18.60 -1.37 10.79
CA ARG A 7 -18.24 -0.48 9.65
C ARG A 7 -16.85 0.16 9.68
N VAL A 8 -16.13 0.09 10.81
CA VAL A 8 -14.85 0.83 10.97
C VAL A 8 -13.61 -0.05 10.76
N GLN A 9 -13.75 -1.38 10.80
CA GLN A 9 -12.59 -2.30 10.69
C GLN A 9 -12.32 -2.84 9.27
N VAL A 10 -13.32 -2.85 8.39
CA VAL A 10 -13.15 -3.43 7.04
C VAL A 10 -12.05 -2.72 6.21
N PRO A 11 -11.92 -1.37 6.23
CA PRO A 11 -10.84 -0.71 5.50
C PRO A 11 -9.47 -1.10 6.05
N ASP A 12 -9.31 -1.16 7.37
CA ASP A 12 -8.01 -1.41 8.00
C ASP A 12 -7.56 -2.88 7.79
N ALA A 13 -8.49 -3.83 7.84
CA ALA A 13 -8.19 -5.24 7.54
C ALA A 13 -7.76 -5.43 6.07
N VAL A 14 -8.45 -4.79 5.12
CA VAL A 14 -8.10 -4.86 3.69
C VAL A 14 -6.75 -4.17 3.42
N VAL A 15 -6.51 -3.00 4.04
CA VAL A 15 -5.19 -2.33 3.98
C VAL A 15 -4.11 -3.26 4.52
N SER A 16 -4.28 -3.84 5.70
CA SER A 16 -3.26 -4.68 6.32
C SER A 16 -2.92 -5.89 5.45
N VAL A 17 -3.93 -6.60 4.93
CA VAL A 17 -3.70 -7.78 4.07
C VAL A 17 -3.01 -7.40 2.75
N ALA A 18 -3.46 -6.32 2.11
CA ALA A 18 -2.82 -5.84 0.89
C ALA A 18 -1.40 -5.33 1.15
N PHE A 19 -1.17 -4.71 2.31
CA PHE A 19 0.13 -4.24 2.76
C PHE A 19 1.11 -5.40 2.93
N ASP A 20 0.76 -6.44 3.70
CA ASP A 20 1.65 -7.59 3.93
C ASP A 20 2.00 -8.28 2.60
N LYS A 21 1.01 -8.42 1.70
CA LYS A 21 1.22 -8.95 0.35
C LYS A 21 2.20 -8.09 -0.43
N ALA A 22 2.02 -6.78 -0.43
CA ALA A 22 2.87 -5.88 -1.18
C ALA A 22 4.28 -5.77 -0.60
N TRP A 23 4.41 -5.72 0.72
CA TRP A 23 5.67 -5.51 1.43
C TRP A 23 6.70 -6.59 1.11
N GLY A 24 6.26 -7.86 1.00
CA GLY A 24 7.12 -8.97 0.61
C GLY A 24 7.78 -8.79 -0.77
N PHE A 25 7.14 -8.04 -1.68
CA PHE A 25 7.73 -7.67 -2.97
C PHE A 25 8.54 -6.37 -2.86
N VAL A 26 8.03 -5.36 -2.14
CA VAL A 26 8.71 -4.06 -1.99
C VAL A 26 10.09 -4.21 -1.35
N GLU A 27 10.22 -5.04 -0.31
CA GLU A 27 11.49 -5.25 0.38
C GLU A 27 12.53 -5.96 -0.50
N LYS A 28 12.08 -6.82 -1.43
CA LYS A 28 12.94 -7.59 -2.33
C LYS A 28 13.20 -6.90 -3.66
N ASP A 29 12.54 -5.77 -3.91
CA ASP A 29 12.63 -5.04 -5.16
C ASP A 29 13.91 -4.18 -5.20
N PRO A 30 14.86 -4.45 -6.11
CA PRO A 30 16.11 -3.68 -6.19
C PRO A 30 15.90 -2.19 -6.46
N LEU A 31 14.83 -1.79 -7.14
CA LEU A 31 14.55 -0.38 -7.41
C LEU A 31 14.10 0.35 -6.13
N LEU A 32 13.39 -0.37 -5.25
CA LEU A 32 12.83 0.18 -4.02
C LEU A 32 13.78 0.03 -2.81
N ALA A 33 14.56 -1.06 -2.75
CA ALA A 33 15.43 -1.42 -1.63
C ALA A 33 16.49 -0.37 -1.26
N HIS A 34 16.82 0.55 -2.16
CA HIS A 34 17.74 1.66 -1.91
C HIS A 34 17.10 2.79 -1.08
N ASN A 35 15.79 2.78 -0.87
CA ASN A 35 15.07 3.79 -0.11
C ASN A 35 14.87 3.38 1.35
N LEU A 36 14.68 4.37 2.24
CA LEU A 36 14.41 4.12 3.64
C LEU A 36 13.11 3.31 3.80
N LYS A 37 13.18 2.21 4.56
CA LYS A 37 12.02 1.34 4.81
C LYS A 37 10.82 2.11 5.37
N THR A 38 11.07 3.08 6.26
CA THR A 38 10.02 3.94 6.85
C THR A 38 9.29 4.77 5.80
N VAL A 39 10.02 5.29 4.79
CA VAL A 39 9.44 6.03 3.67
C VAL A 39 8.62 5.09 2.79
N LEU A 40 9.16 3.93 2.44
CA LEU A 40 8.43 2.92 1.65
C LEU A 40 7.16 2.46 2.35
N HIS A 41 7.21 2.19 3.66
CA HIS A 41 6.05 1.83 4.48
C HIS A 41 4.96 2.90 4.42
N SER A 42 5.35 4.15 4.71
CA SER A 42 4.42 5.29 4.75
C SER A 42 3.75 5.48 3.39
N ARG A 43 4.54 5.52 2.31
CA ARG A 43 4.02 5.72 0.94
C ARG A 43 3.15 4.56 0.47
N LEU A 44 3.59 3.32 0.72
CA LEU A 44 2.81 2.12 0.37
C LEU A 44 1.44 2.14 1.06
N ARG A 45 1.40 2.48 2.35
CA ARG A 45 0.14 2.62 3.10
C ARG A 45 -0.75 3.72 2.50
N SER A 46 -0.19 4.90 2.22
CA SER A 46 -0.95 5.99 1.60
C SER A 46 -1.56 5.61 0.24
N TYR A 47 -0.84 4.85 -0.59
CA TYR A 47 -1.38 4.36 -1.86
C TYR A 47 -2.53 3.38 -1.66
N LEU A 48 -2.40 2.44 -0.72
CA LEU A 48 -3.46 1.47 -0.40
C LEU A 48 -4.72 2.17 0.11
N GLU A 49 -4.58 3.12 1.03
CA GLU A 49 -5.69 3.93 1.56
C GLU A 49 -6.37 4.74 0.45
N CYS A 50 -5.59 5.32 -0.48
CA CYS A 50 -6.12 6.06 -1.62
C CYS A 50 -6.94 5.15 -2.56
N LEU A 51 -6.42 3.97 -2.91
CA LEU A 51 -7.10 3.02 -3.79
C LEU A 51 -8.40 2.50 -3.17
N ILE A 52 -8.42 2.25 -1.85
CA ILE A 52 -9.62 1.84 -1.13
C ILE A 52 -10.67 2.95 -1.11
N ARG A 53 -10.25 4.22 -0.90
CA ARG A 53 -11.15 5.37 -1.00
C ARG A 53 -11.77 5.51 -2.39
N ASN A 54 -11.06 5.06 -3.43
CA ASN A 54 -11.56 5.04 -4.80
C ASN A 54 -12.46 3.82 -5.11
N GLY A 55 -12.68 2.93 -4.14
CA GLY A 55 -13.60 1.81 -4.25
C GLY A 55 -12.96 0.45 -4.55
N GLU A 56 -11.63 0.39 -4.71
CA GLU A 56 -10.94 -0.89 -4.88
C GLU A 56 -10.92 -1.67 -3.55
N ARG A 57 -11.29 -2.94 -3.60
CA ARG A 57 -11.38 -3.83 -2.42
C ARG A 57 -10.64 -5.14 -2.62
N ASN A 58 -10.18 -5.43 -3.84
CA ASN A 58 -9.40 -6.61 -4.14
C ASN A 58 -7.96 -6.42 -3.64
N THR A 59 -7.57 -7.20 -2.62
CA THR A 59 -6.26 -7.07 -1.96
C THR A 59 -5.08 -7.34 -2.89
N LEU A 60 -5.23 -8.15 -3.94
CA LEU A 60 -4.18 -8.38 -4.94
C LEU A 60 -4.02 -7.17 -5.86
N ASN A 61 -5.13 -6.60 -6.35
CA ASN A 61 -5.08 -5.39 -7.16
C ASN A 61 -4.51 -4.22 -6.37
N LEU A 62 -4.96 -4.04 -5.12
CA LEU A 62 -4.44 -3.02 -4.21
C LEU A 62 -2.92 -3.14 -4.04
N ALA A 63 -2.43 -4.34 -3.76
CA ALA A 63 -0.99 -4.58 -3.61
C ALA A 63 -0.21 -4.25 -4.89
N ASN A 64 -0.66 -4.76 -6.04
CA ASN A 64 0.01 -4.57 -7.31
C ASN A 64 0.04 -3.11 -7.74
N GLU A 65 -1.09 -2.42 -7.65
CA GLU A 65 -1.20 -1.00 -8.02
C GLU A 65 -0.41 -0.10 -7.07
N ALA A 66 -0.43 -0.40 -5.76
CA ALA A 66 0.37 0.34 -4.79
C ALA A 66 1.88 0.18 -5.05
N ILE A 67 2.36 -1.03 -5.36
CA ILE A 67 3.76 -1.25 -5.78
C ILE A 67 4.08 -0.48 -7.05
N ARG A 68 3.21 -0.55 -8.07
CA ARG A 68 3.42 0.13 -9.35
C ARG A 68 3.52 1.65 -9.17
N ASN A 69 2.64 2.24 -8.37
CA ASN A 69 2.68 3.67 -8.08
C ASN A 69 3.93 4.06 -7.28
N LEU A 70 4.30 3.26 -6.27
CA LEU A 70 5.51 3.46 -5.47
C LEU A 70 6.78 3.43 -6.34
N ARG A 71 6.87 2.49 -7.29
CA ARG A 71 7.96 2.43 -8.27
C ARG A 71 7.98 3.65 -9.18
N ALA A 72 6.81 4.04 -9.72
CA ALA A 72 6.71 5.17 -10.64
C ALA A 72 7.14 6.48 -9.97
N GLU A 73 6.73 6.69 -8.73
CA GLU A 73 7.09 7.86 -7.94
C GLU A 73 8.60 7.94 -7.70
N LEU A 74 9.20 6.86 -7.20
CA LEU A 74 10.63 6.84 -6.86
C LEU A 74 11.55 6.79 -8.09
N ALA A 75 11.09 6.18 -9.18
CA ALA A 75 11.78 6.25 -10.47
C ALA A 75 11.77 7.68 -11.05
N SER A 76 10.72 8.44 -10.77
CA SER A 76 10.62 9.85 -11.19
C SER A 76 11.50 10.75 -10.30
N SER A 77 11.56 10.48 -8.99
CA SER A 77 12.46 11.20 -8.07
C SER A 77 13.94 10.97 -8.34
N ARG A 78 14.34 9.86 -8.98
CA ARG A 78 15.74 9.59 -9.36
C ARG A 78 16.24 10.45 -10.54
N ARG A 79 15.38 11.28 -11.16
CA ARG A 79 15.71 12.16 -12.30
C ARG A 79 15.85 13.64 -11.94
N GLN A 80 16.15 13.97 -10.68
CA GLN A 80 16.58 15.30 -10.24
C GLN A 80 17.94 15.20 -9.56
#